data_AF-A0A2G6CBV7-F1
#
_entry.id   AF-A0A2G6CBV7-F1
#
_cell.length_a   1.000
_cell.length_b   1.000
_cell.length_c   1.000
_cell.angle_alpha   90.00
_cell.angle_beta   90.00
_cell.angle_gamma   90.00
#
_symmetry.space_group_name_H-M   'P 1'
#
loop_
_entity.id
_entity.type
_entity.pdbx_description
1 polymer ?
#
loop_
_entity_poly.entity_id
_entity_poly.type
_entity_poly.pdbx_seq_one_letter_code
_entity_poly.pdbx_strand_id
1 'polypeptide(L)'
;MVSGAPGSGKTTFSQALVEFYHKQDKIIKTIESPRDLMVPDSVVQYSFTHGSHDELRDILLLSRPDYTIYDEVRNTPDFELYKDLRLTGIGMIGVIHATKPVDSIQRFLGTIEIGIIPQVLDTVIFIDGGKITEILQLELTVKVPAGMNSEDLSRPVIVISSFFENKPLYEIYSFGEQVVVIPLDKIDAGMPDKKKKNMHKYAKDLIDQKLSLLIPGGFLSKIQSDERIDIFIPKKNKASIIGRAGKNIMDIEKQMGFQIGVHTLEDLPLLDVKTNLKKRNNQMTILFPKHMIEHPITIMIGDDILQGKTNDRAELIIKKKALVREIEKKGYVLIDYDGI
;
A
#
# COMPACT_ATOMS: atom_id res chain seq x y z
N MET A 1 -8.79 17.90 4.27
CA MET A 1 -7.43 18.04 3.71
C MET A 1 -7.50 18.54 2.27
N VAL A 2 -6.61 19.44 1.88
CA VAL A 2 -6.45 19.93 0.50
C VAL A 2 -5.12 19.40 -0.03
N SER A 3 -5.15 18.72 -1.17
CA SER A 3 -3.99 18.02 -1.74
C SER A 3 -3.82 18.32 -3.23
N GLY A 4 -2.64 18.06 -3.77
CA GLY A 4 -2.30 18.39 -5.16
C GLY A 4 -0.82 18.72 -5.34
N ALA A 5 -0.35 18.68 -6.59
CA ALA A 5 1.04 18.96 -6.93
C ALA A 5 1.45 20.40 -6.54
N PRO A 6 2.74 20.71 -6.36
CA PRO A 6 3.19 22.10 -6.23
C PRO A 6 2.67 22.96 -7.39
N GLY A 7 2.21 24.19 -7.10
CA GLY A 7 1.66 25.09 -8.11
C GLY A 7 0.24 24.77 -8.61
N SER A 8 -0.45 23.76 -8.06
CA SER A 8 -1.82 23.39 -8.48
C SER A 8 -2.92 24.36 -8.04
N GLY A 9 -2.64 25.36 -7.20
CA GLY A 9 -3.64 26.31 -6.69
C GLY A 9 -4.24 25.97 -5.32
N LYS A 10 -3.62 25.07 -4.54
CA LYS A 10 -4.11 24.67 -3.20
C LYS A 10 -4.22 25.80 -2.19
N THR A 11 -3.18 26.64 -2.12
CA THR A 11 -3.12 27.78 -1.20
C THR A 11 -4.26 28.75 -1.53
N THR A 12 -4.46 29.08 -2.81
CA THR A 12 -5.58 29.91 -3.28
C THR A 12 -6.94 29.34 -2.90
N PHE A 13 -7.15 28.03 -3.07
CA PHE A 13 -8.38 27.38 -2.64
C PHE A 13 -8.57 27.42 -1.12
N SER A 14 -7.50 27.21 -0.37
CA SER A 14 -7.52 27.25 1.10
C SER A 14 -7.84 28.65 1.63
N GLN A 15 -7.32 29.70 0.99
CA GLN A 15 -7.69 31.09 1.27
C GLN A 15 -9.18 31.35 1.00
N ALA A 16 -9.70 30.86 -0.13
CA ALA A 16 -11.12 30.99 -0.44
C ALA A 16 -12.00 30.27 0.61
N LEU A 17 -11.55 29.13 1.15
CA LEU A 17 -12.22 28.47 2.27
C LEU A 17 -12.17 29.30 3.56
N VAL A 18 -11.05 29.96 3.86
CA VAL A 18 -10.95 30.89 5.00
C VAL A 18 -12.01 31.97 4.87
N GLU A 19 -12.08 32.65 3.72
CA GLU A 19 -13.06 33.72 3.50
C GLU A 19 -14.50 33.20 3.57
N PHE A 20 -14.76 32.01 3.05
CA PHE A 20 -16.08 31.40 3.08
C PHE A 20 -16.57 31.14 4.51
N TYR A 21 -15.73 30.52 5.35
CA TYR A 21 -16.07 30.27 6.75
C TYR A 21 -16.06 31.54 7.59
N HIS A 22 -15.19 32.50 7.28
CA HIS A 22 -15.13 33.80 7.96
C HIS A 22 -16.44 34.57 7.78
N LYS A 23 -17.01 34.55 6.57
CA LYS A 23 -18.34 35.12 6.27
C LYS A 23 -19.49 34.43 7.00
N GLN A 24 -19.25 33.26 7.61
CA GLN A 24 -20.21 32.53 8.44
C GLN A 24 -19.94 32.72 9.94
N ASP A 25 -19.18 33.77 10.29
CA ASP A 25 -18.79 34.12 11.66
C ASP A 25 -18.03 32.99 12.38
N LYS A 26 -17.34 32.12 11.63
CA LYS A 26 -16.46 31.10 12.20
C LYS A 26 -15.15 31.72 12.65
N ILE A 27 -14.68 31.31 13.82
CA ILE A 27 -13.37 31.69 14.35
C ILE A 27 -12.31 30.85 13.64
N ILE A 28 -11.48 31.51 12.84
CA ILE A 28 -10.48 30.86 12.02
C ILE A 28 -9.09 31.34 12.43
N LYS A 29 -8.14 30.40 12.44
CA LYS A 29 -6.72 30.70 12.59
C LYS A 29 -5.92 29.96 11.54
N THR A 30 -4.70 30.44 11.26
CA THR A 30 -3.80 29.78 10.31
C THR A 30 -2.49 29.41 10.98
N ILE A 31 -1.84 28.37 10.47
CA ILE A 31 -0.48 27.95 10.80
C ILE A 31 0.27 27.88 9.47
N GLU A 32 1.39 28.60 9.37
CA GLU A 32 2.12 28.79 8.11
C GLU A 32 3.64 28.77 8.35
N SER A 33 4.44 28.66 7.28
CA SER A 33 5.89 28.77 7.36
C SER A 33 6.53 29.04 5.99
N PRO A 34 6.79 30.30 5.58
CA PRO A 34 6.45 31.57 6.25
C PRO A 34 4.97 31.96 6.06
N ARG A 35 4.55 33.13 6.57
CA ARG A 35 3.18 33.65 6.38
C ARG A 35 3.00 34.14 4.94
N ASP A 36 2.27 33.38 4.14
CA ASP A 36 2.04 33.64 2.71
C ASP A 36 0.54 33.72 2.37
N LEU A 37 -0.36 33.28 3.26
CA LEU A 37 -1.79 33.40 3.08
C LEU A 37 -2.22 34.86 3.19
N MET A 38 -2.82 35.38 2.13
CA MET A 38 -3.63 36.60 2.16
C MET A 38 -5.02 36.26 2.69
N VAL A 39 -5.30 36.68 3.92
CA VAL A 39 -6.57 36.45 4.64
C VAL A 39 -7.01 37.75 5.31
N PRO A 40 -8.29 37.90 5.72
CA PRO A 40 -8.75 39.10 6.41
C PRO A 40 -7.93 39.41 7.68
N ASP A 41 -7.71 40.68 7.99
CA ASP A 41 -6.92 41.14 9.17
C ASP A 41 -7.41 40.60 10.53
N SER A 42 -8.67 40.17 10.59
CA SER A 42 -9.27 39.57 11.79
C SER A 42 -8.88 38.10 12.01
N VAL A 43 -8.30 37.44 11.00
CA VAL A 43 -7.82 36.06 11.08
C VAL A 43 -6.42 36.06 11.68
N VAL A 44 -6.25 35.38 12.80
CA VAL A 44 -4.94 35.27 13.47
C VAL A 44 -4.07 34.26 12.73
N GLN A 45 -2.88 34.70 12.31
CA GLN A 45 -1.91 33.86 11.61
C GLN A 45 -0.74 33.49 12.52
N TYR A 46 -0.48 32.20 12.69
CA TYR A 46 0.70 31.67 13.37
C TYR A 46 1.77 31.27 12.37
N SER A 47 3.02 31.30 12.80
CA SER A 47 4.15 30.86 11.98
C SER A 47 5.15 30.05 12.78
N PHE A 48 5.62 28.94 12.23
CA PHE A 48 6.70 28.15 12.83
C PHE A 48 8.03 28.91 12.90
N THR A 49 8.16 30.01 12.16
CA THR A 49 9.31 30.91 12.30
C THR A 49 9.34 31.66 13.64
N HIS A 50 8.22 31.69 14.38
CA HIS A 50 8.09 32.43 15.63
C HIS A 50 7.61 31.57 16.81
N GLY A 51 7.47 30.25 16.64
CA GLY A 51 7.02 29.34 17.69
C GLY A 51 7.17 27.88 17.29
N SER A 52 7.37 27.02 18.27
CA SER A 52 7.46 25.57 18.09
C SER A 52 6.08 24.92 17.92
N HIS A 53 6.04 23.67 17.43
CA HIS A 53 4.81 22.87 17.35
C HIS A 53 4.11 22.74 18.71
N ASP A 54 4.85 22.58 19.80
CA ASP A 54 4.28 22.47 21.15
C ASP A 54 3.63 23.78 21.61
N GLU A 55 4.30 24.93 21.41
CA GLU A 55 3.73 26.23 21.76
C GLU A 55 2.47 26.54 20.95
N LEU A 56 2.50 26.27 19.64
CA LEU A 56 1.34 26.46 18.78
C LEU A 56 0.19 25.51 19.16
N ARG A 57 0.50 24.26 19.53
CA ARG A 57 -0.49 23.31 20.05
C ARG A 57 -1.18 23.91 21.27
N ASP A 58 -0.42 24.32 22.27
CA ASP A 58 -0.98 24.79 23.54
C ASP A 58 -1.84 26.04 23.34
N ILE A 59 -1.38 27.00 22.51
CA ILE A 59 -2.14 28.19 22.16
C ILE A 59 -3.46 27.83 21.47
N LEU A 60 -3.44 26.90 20.51
CA LEU A 60 -4.63 26.49 19.76
C LEU A 60 -5.61 25.69 20.63
N LEU A 61 -5.12 24.83 21.52
CA LEU A 61 -5.94 24.08 22.48
C LEU A 61 -6.59 24.99 23.53
N LEU A 62 -5.95 26.09 23.90
CA LEU A 62 -6.51 27.10 24.80
C LEU A 62 -7.54 27.98 24.09
N SER A 63 -7.27 28.36 22.84
CA SER A 63 -8.13 29.30 22.11
C SER A 63 -9.27 28.64 21.33
N ARG A 64 -9.20 27.33 21.07
CA ARG A 64 -10.23 26.49 20.45
C ARG A 64 -10.98 27.16 19.28
N PRO A 65 -10.28 27.54 18.20
CA PRO A 65 -10.95 28.07 17.02
C PRO A 65 -11.89 27.01 16.40
N ASP A 66 -12.91 27.46 15.67
CA ASP A 66 -13.78 26.57 14.90
C ASP A 66 -12.97 25.82 13.83
N TYR A 67 -12.10 26.55 13.12
CA TYR A 67 -11.21 25.98 12.12
C TYR A 67 -9.78 26.51 12.23
N THR A 68 -8.82 25.62 11.96
CA THR A 68 -7.42 25.97 11.77
C THR A 68 -6.95 25.51 10.39
N ILE A 69 -6.45 26.45 9.59
CA ILE A 69 -5.80 26.16 8.31
C ILE A 69 -4.33 25.89 8.62
N TYR A 70 -3.83 24.77 8.13
CA TYR A 70 -2.43 24.40 8.27
C TYR A 70 -1.83 24.35 6.87
N ASP A 71 -1.16 25.43 6.49
CA ASP A 71 -0.49 25.48 5.20
C ASP A 71 0.83 24.70 5.28
N GLU A 72 0.97 23.73 4.38
CA GLU A 72 2.09 22.79 4.30
C GLU A 72 2.27 21.82 5.48
N VAL A 73 1.45 20.77 5.54
CA VAL A 73 1.67 19.58 6.39
C VAL A 73 2.66 18.64 5.68
N ARG A 74 3.85 18.43 6.25
CA ARG A 74 4.92 17.71 5.53
C ARG A 74 5.63 16.63 6.33
N ASN A 75 5.93 16.89 7.60
CA ASN A 75 6.80 16.06 8.44
C ASN A 75 6.03 15.47 9.64
N THR A 76 6.62 14.50 10.33
CA THR A 76 6.00 13.83 11.49
C THR A 76 5.42 14.79 12.53
N PRO A 77 6.11 15.85 12.98
CA PRO A 77 5.55 16.80 13.94
C PRO A 77 4.31 17.53 13.42
N ASP A 78 4.23 17.79 12.11
CA ASP A 78 3.06 18.42 11.50
C ASP A 78 1.84 17.50 11.57
N PHE A 79 2.04 16.20 11.28
CA PHE A 79 0.98 15.19 11.36
C PHE A 79 0.51 14.95 12.80
N GLU A 80 1.43 14.94 13.76
CA GLU A 80 1.11 14.83 15.18
C GLU A 80 0.31 16.04 15.67
N LEU A 81 0.75 17.26 15.35
CA LEU A 81 0.00 18.48 15.66
C LEU A 81 -1.38 18.47 15.02
N TYR A 82 -1.47 18.11 13.74
CA TYR A 82 -2.74 18.01 13.02
C TYR A 82 -3.72 17.04 13.71
N LYS A 83 -3.21 15.85 14.07
CA LYS A 83 -3.96 14.83 14.81
C LYS A 83 -4.46 15.35 16.15
N ASP A 84 -3.58 15.92 16.97
CA ASP A 84 -3.91 16.39 18.32
C ASP A 84 -5.00 17.47 18.28
N LEU A 85 -4.87 18.45 17.39
CA LEU A 85 -5.86 19.51 17.22
C LEU A 85 -7.20 18.93 16.73
N ARG A 86 -7.19 18.03 15.73
CA ARG A 86 -8.41 17.44 15.19
C ARG A 86 -9.16 16.60 16.23
N LEU A 87 -8.45 15.80 17.02
CA LEU A 87 -9.04 14.95 18.06
C LEU A 87 -9.63 15.74 19.23
N THR A 88 -9.21 16.99 19.43
CA THR A 88 -9.81 17.90 20.43
C THR A 88 -11.03 18.66 19.91
N GLY A 89 -11.44 18.38 18.67
CA GLY A 89 -12.64 18.94 18.05
C GLY A 89 -12.39 20.18 17.18
N ILE A 90 -11.14 20.62 17.02
CA ILE A 90 -10.81 21.74 16.13
C ILE A 90 -10.96 21.29 14.67
N GLY A 91 -11.65 22.08 13.86
CA GLY A 91 -11.80 21.84 12.42
C GLY A 91 -10.47 22.03 11.70
N MET A 92 -9.87 20.97 11.16
CA MET A 92 -8.54 21.09 10.54
C MET A 92 -8.60 21.11 9.01
N ILE A 93 -8.09 22.17 8.39
CA ILE A 93 -7.91 22.29 6.93
C ILE A 93 -6.41 22.28 6.62
N GLY A 94 -5.84 21.09 6.46
CA GLY A 94 -4.42 20.93 6.12
C GLY A 94 -4.19 21.00 4.62
N VAL A 95 -3.05 21.54 4.21
CA VAL A 95 -2.59 21.59 2.82
C VAL A 95 -1.38 20.68 2.65
N ILE A 96 -1.42 19.79 1.66
CA ILE A 96 -0.35 18.80 1.45
C ILE A 96 0.05 18.65 -0.02
N HIS A 97 1.34 18.40 -0.25
CA HIS A 97 1.87 18.08 -1.57
C HIS A 97 1.70 16.60 -1.87
N ALA A 98 0.90 16.30 -2.91
CA ALA A 98 0.65 14.94 -3.36
C ALA A 98 0.44 14.95 -4.88
N THR A 99 1.02 13.99 -5.60
CA THR A 99 0.82 13.85 -7.06
C THR A 99 -0.43 13.03 -7.38
N LYS A 100 -0.89 12.20 -6.44
CA LYS A 100 -2.20 11.54 -6.48
C LYS A 100 -3.00 11.81 -5.20
N PRO A 101 -4.34 11.77 -5.27
CA PRO A 101 -5.20 11.94 -4.10
C PRO A 101 -4.85 10.98 -2.94
N VAL A 102 -4.68 9.69 -3.23
CA VAL A 102 -4.42 8.66 -2.21
C VAL A 102 -3.08 8.85 -1.48
N ASP A 103 -2.08 9.43 -2.13
CA ASP A 103 -0.75 9.67 -1.54
C ASP A 103 -0.85 10.63 -0.34
N SER A 104 -1.83 11.53 -0.34
CA SER A 104 -2.09 12.43 0.79
C SER A 104 -2.53 11.68 2.05
N ILE A 105 -3.32 10.61 1.88
CA ILE A 105 -3.78 9.73 2.97
C ILE A 105 -2.63 8.84 3.42
N GLN A 106 -1.83 8.34 2.49
CA GLN A 106 -0.70 7.44 2.79
C GLN A 106 0.33 8.06 3.73
N ARG A 107 0.48 9.39 3.73
CA ARG A 107 1.38 10.10 4.65
C ARG A 107 0.95 10.03 6.11
N PHE A 108 -0.33 9.76 6.39
CA PHE A 108 -0.82 9.52 7.76
C PHE A 108 -0.58 8.08 8.22
N LEU A 109 -0.35 7.15 7.28
CA LEU A 109 -0.10 5.75 7.60
C LEU A 109 1.27 5.61 8.27
N GLY A 110 1.29 5.01 9.45
CA GLY A 110 2.51 4.81 10.25
C GLY A 110 2.81 5.93 11.25
N THR A 111 2.20 7.12 11.09
CA THR A 111 2.20 8.17 12.13
C THR A 111 0.94 8.13 12.97
N ILE A 112 -0.17 7.69 12.39
CA ILE A 112 -1.46 7.54 13.08
C ILE A 112 -1.91 6.08 12.97
N GLU A 113 -2.46 5.57 14.07
CA GLU A 113 -3.13 4.26 14.08
C GLU A 113 -4.30 4.25 13.10
N ILE A 114 -4.39 3.18 12.31
CA ILE A 114 -5.36 3.06 11.21
C ILE A 114 -6.80 3.34 11.65
N GLY A 115 -7.21 2.86 12.83
CA GLY A 115 -8.57 3.04 13.35
C GLY A 115 -8.94 4.49 13.65
N ILE A 116 -7.94 5.36 13.84
CA ILE A 116 -8.12 6.79 14.18
C ILE A 116 -8.10 7.65 12.91
N ILE A 117 -7.54 7.15 11.80
CA ILE A 117 -7.36 7.94 10.57
C ILE A 117 -8.66 8.60 10.09
N PRO A 118 -9.81 7.92 9.98
CA PRO A 118 -11.04 8.59 9.52
C PRO A 118 -11.57 9.68 10.46
N GLN A 119 -11.19 9.66 11.74
CA GLN A 119 -11.54 10.73 12.70
C GLN A 119 -10.64 11.96 12.52
N VAL A 120 -9.40 11.75 12.07
CA VAL A 120 -8.43 12.82 11.80
C VAL A 120 -8.60 13.37 10.38
N LEU A 121 -8.83 12.49 9.42
CA LEU A 121 -8.89 12.76 8.00
C LEU A 121 -10.10 12.03 7.39
N ASP A 122 -11.23 12.72 7.32
CA ASP A 122 -12.46 12.21 6.69
C ASP A 122 -12.58 12.57 5.20
N THR A 123 -12.02 13.73 4.80
CA THR A 123 -12.20 14.28 3.45
C THR A 123 -10.88 14.78 2.87
N VAL A 124 -10.56 14.36 1.64
CA VAL A 124 -9.44 14.87 0.84
C VAL A 124 -9.98 15.52 -0.43
N ILE A 125 -9.71 16.81 -0.59
CA ILE A 125 -10.00 17.57 -1.82
C ILE A 125 -8.71 17.62 -2.63
N PHE A 126 -8.71 17.04 -3.83
CA PHE A 126 -7.56 17.06 -4.72
C PHE A 126 -7.72 18.17 -5.77
N ILE A 127 -6.69 18.99 -5.88
CA ILE A 127 -6.66 20.16 -6.76
C ILE A 127 -5.60 19.95 -7.83
N ASP A 128 -6.01 20.18 -9.07
CA ASP A 128 -5.14 20.20 -10.24
C ASP A 128 -5.53 21.36 -11.17
N GLY A 129 -4.53 22.11 -11.63
CA GLY A 129 -4.74 23.29 -12.48
C GLY A 129 -5.76 24.31 -11.95
N GLY A 130 -5.83 24.52 -10.63
CA GLY A 130 -6.77 25.42 -9.97
C GLY A 130 -8.21 24.91 -9.88
N LYS A 131 -8.44 23.62 -10.18
CA LYS A 131 -9.77 22.99 -10.14
C LYS A 131 -9.78 21.81 -9.19
N ILE A 132 -10.92 21.58 -8.54
CA ILE A 132 -11.15 20.33 -7.81
C ILE A 132 -11.36 19.23 -8.85
N THR A 133 -10.47 18.25 -8.87
CA THR A 133 -10.54 17.12 -9.82
C THR A 133 -10.96 15.81 -9.16
N GLU A 134 -10.80 15.68 -7.85
CA GLU A 134 -11.30 14.54 -7.07
C GLU A 134 -11.63 14.98 -5.63
N ILE A 135 -12.63 14.34 -5.03
CA ILE A 135 -12.89 14.45 -3.59
C ILE A 135 -12.99 13.02 -3.04
N LEU A 136 -12.06 12.65 -2.18
CA LEU A 136 -12.08 11.36 -1.50
C LEU A 136 -12.72 11.47 -0.12
N GLN A 137 -13.55 10.48 0.20
CA GLN A 137 -14.18 10.31 1.51
C GLN A 137 -13.65 9.03 2.15
N LEU A 138 -13.31 9.09 3.42
CA LEU A 138 -12.77 7.98 4.20
C LEU A 138 -13.80 7.50 5.21
N GLU A 139 -14.10 6.21 5.23
CA GLU A 139 -15.02 5.60 6.17
C GLU A 139 -14.41 4.34 6.80
N LEU A 140 -14.48 4.21 8.12
CA LEU A 140 -14.11 2.97 8.81
C LEU A 140 -15.29 2.00 8.81
N THR A 141 -15.09 0.80 8.27
CA THR A 141 -16.09 -0.27 8.28
C THR A 141 -15.48 -1.59 8.75
N VAL A 142 -16.32 -2.56 9.12
CA VAL A 142 -15.87 -3.91 9.46
C VAL A 142 -16.31 -4.86 8.35
N LYS A 143 -15.36 -5.40 7.58
CA LYS A 143 -15.63 -6.33 6.47
C LYS A 143 -14.43 -7.23 6.18
N VAL A 144 -14.61 -8.22 5.33
CA VAL A 144 -13.49 -8.96 4.71
C VAL A 144 -12.87 -8.04 3.66
N PRO A 145 -11.58 -7.65 3.79
CA PRO A 145 -10.94 -6.77 2.83
C PRO A 145 -10.76 -7.43 1.47
N ALA A 146 -10.71 -6.60 0.43
CA ALA A 146 -10.48 -7.02 -0.94
C ALA A 146 -9.15 -7.77 -1.08
N GLY A 147 -9.15 -8.92 -1.75
CA GLY A 147 -7.93 -9.73 -1.88
C GLY A 147 -7.63 -10.63 -0.67
N MET A 148 -8.59 -10.83 0.22
CA MET A 148 -8.61 -11.92 1.22
C MET A 148 -9.77 -12.89 0.91
N ASN A 149 -9.65 -14.15 1.35
CA ASN A 149 -10.65 -15.18 1.08
C ASN A 149 -11.87 -14.95 1.98
N SER A 150 -13.04 -15.42 1.56
CA SER A 150 -14.29 -15.27 2.33
C SER A 150 -14.31 -16.07 3.65
N GLU A 151 -13.37 -16.99 3.82
CA GLU A 151 -13.15 -17.75 5.05
C GLU A 151 -12.34 -16.93 6.09
N ASP A 152 -11.74 -15.81 5.67
CA ASP A 152 -10.99 -14.92 6.56
C ASP A 152 -11.95 -14.06 7.41
N LEU A 153 -11.49 -13.71 8.62
CA LEU A 153 -12.26 -12.91 9.56
C LEU A 153 -12.47 -11.47 9.05
N SER A 154 -13.66 -10.94 9.34
CA SER A 154 -13.96 -9.51 9.12
C SER A 154 -13.11 -8.65 10.04
N ARG A 155 -12.61 -7.52 9.53
CA ARG A 155 -11.73 -6.61 10.27
C ARG A 155 -12.04 -5.14 9.98
N PRO A 156 -11.50 -4.21 10.78
CA PRO A 156 -11.54 -2.79 10.45
C PRO A 156 -10.82 -2.51 9.13
N VAL A 157 -11.55 -1.94 8.18
CA VAL A 157 -11.07 -1.52 6.86
C VAL A 157 -11.48 -0.07 6.67
N ILE A 158 -10.54 0.79 6.31
CA ILE A 158 -10.88 2.12 5.81
C ILE A 158 -11.22 1.99 4.34
N VAL A 159 -12.45 2.32 3.98
CA VAL A 159 -12.88 2.43 2.58
C VAL A 159 -12.71 3.87 2.16
N ILE A 160 -12.02 4.08 1.04
CA ILE A 160 -11.81 5.39 0.42
C ILE A 160 -12.67 5.43 -0.83
N SER A 161 -13.63 6.33 -0.88
CA SER A 161 -14.58 6.47 -1.99
C SER A 161 -14.42 7.80 -2.70
N SER A 162 -14.61 7.82 -4.02
CA SER A 162 -14.79 9.07 -4.75
C SER A 162 -16.18 9.62 -4.49
N PHE A 163 -16.27 10.88 -4.10
CA PHE A 163 -17.51 11.61 -3.97
C PHE A 163 -18.17 11.85 -5.33
N PHE A 164 -17.39 12.15 -6.37
CA PHE A 164 -17.91 12.42 -7.71
C PHE A 164 -18.48 11.17 -8.37
N GLU A 165 -17.81 10.03 -8.20
CA GLU A 165 -18.23 8.76 -8.80
C GLU A 165 -19.14 7.92 -7.89
N ASN A 166 -19.23 8.29 -6.60
CA ASN A 166 -19.93 7.56 -5.55
C ASN A 166 -19.54 6.07 -5.51
N LYS A 167 -18.25 5.78 -5.67
CA LYS A 167 -17.72 4.41 -5.71
C LYS A 167 -16.46 4.27 -4.86
N PRO A 168 -16.24 3.12 -4.22
CA PRO A 168 -15.05 2.87 -3.45
C PRO A 168 -13.85 2.68 -4.40
N LEU A 169 -12.80 3.46 -4.19
CA LEU A 169 -11.57 3.47 -4.99
C LEU A 169 -10.41 2.75 -4.30
N TYR A 170 -10.35 2.77 -2.97
CA TYR A 170 -9.28 2.08 -2.23
C TYR A 170 -9.81 1.44 -0.94
N GLU A 171 -9.09 0.42 -0.48
CA GLU A 171 -9.19 -0.12 0.88
C GLU A 171 -7.85 0.00 1.60
N ILE A 172 -7.88 0.39 2.86
CA ILE A 172 -6.74 0.36 3.75
C ILE A 172 -7.05 -0.56 4.91
N TYR A 173 -6.18 -1.53 5.18
CA TYR A 173 -6.26 -2.40 6.34
C TYR A 173 -4.88 -2.82 6.81
N SER A 174 -4.82 -3.36 8.03
CA SER A 174 -3.60 -3.93 8.60
C SER A 174 -3.53 -5.43 8.36
N PHE A 175 -2.35 -5.89 7.93
CA PHE A 175 -1.96 -7.29 7.85
C PHE A 175 -0.70 -7.47 8.71
N GLY A 176 -0.82 -8.13 9.86
CA GLY A 176 0.15 -8.01 10.95
C GLY A 176 0.34 -6.55 11.36
N GLU A 177 1.59 -6.09 11.45
CA GLU A 177 1.95 -4.68 11.70
C GLU A 177 2.08 -3.85 10.41
N GLN A 178 1.86 -4.46 9.23
CA GLN A 178 1.95 -3.77 7.96
C GLN A 178 0.60 -3.18 7.56
N VAL A 179 0.59 -1.90 7.22
CA VAL A 179 -0.56 -1.26 6.59
C VAL A 179 -0.50 -1.46 5.08
N VAL A 180 -1.58 -1.96 4.50
CA VAL A 180 -1.73 -2.24 3.07
C VAL A 180 -2.79 -1.30 2.49
N VAL A 181 -2.50 -0.74 1.31
CA VAL A 181 -3.44 0.10 0.54
C VAL A 181 -3.75 -0.60 -0.78
N ILE A 182 -5.02 -0.95 -0.99
CA ILE A 182 -5.48 -1.71 -2.15
C ILE A 182 -6.35 -0.85 -3.06
N PRO A 183 -5.99 -0.66 -4.34
CA PRO A 183 -6.86 0.00 -5.31
C PRO A 183 -8.01 -0.91 -5.77
N LEU A 184 -9.23 -0.39 -5.76
CA LEU A 184 -10.47 -1.06 -6.14
C LEU A 184 -10.91 -0.76 -7.58
N ASP A 185 -10.36 0.26 -8.24
CA ASP A 185 -10.73 0.67 -9.61
C ASP A 185 -10.40 -0.39 -10.69
N LYS A 186 -9.70 -1.46 -10.30
CA LYS A 186 -9.51 -2.67 -11.11
C LYS A 186 -10.68 -3.66 -10.99
N ILE A 187 -11.72 -3.32 -10.23
CA ILE A 187 -12.90 -4.11 -9.88
C ILE A 187 -14.13 -3.50 -10.56
N ASP A 188 -14.17 -3.45 -11.88
CA ASP A 188 -15.46 -3.21 -12.55
C ASP A 188 -16.29 -4.51 -12.51
N ALA A 189 -17.55 -4.36 -12.08
CA ALA A 189 -18.58 -5.39 -11.94
C ALA A 189 -19.07 -6.00 -13.28
N GLY A 190 -18.24 -5.99 -14.31
CA GLY A 190 -18.51 -6.55 -15.64
C GLY A 190 -17.30 -7.23 -16.31
N MET A 191 -16.19 -7.44 -15.59
CA MET A 191 -14.98 -8.07 -16.13
C MET A 191 -14.79 -9.52 -15.62
N PRO A 192 -14.25 -10.42 -16.47
CA PRO A 192 -14.14 -11.86 -16.18
C PRO A 192 -13.32 -12.17 -14.92
N ASP A 193 -13.64 -13.29 -14.25
CA ASP A 193 -13.07 -13.79 -12.98
C ASP A 193 -11.53 -13.74 -12.84
N LYS A 194 -10.81 -13.68 -13.97
CA LYS A 194 -9.36 -13.52 -14.05
C LYS A 194 -8.81 -12.27 -13.33
N LYS A 195 -9.60 -11.20 -13.11
CA LYS A 195 -9.12 -9.97 -12.42
C LYS A 195 -9.28 -9.99 -10.90
N LYS A 196 -10.20 -10.76 -10.31
CA LYS A 196 -10.27 -10.95 -8.84
C LYS A 196 -9.00 -11.62 -8.30
N LYS A 197 -8.46 -12.60 -9.04
CA LYS A 197 -7.17 -13.26 -8.75
C LYS A 197 -5.96 -12.30 -8.77
N ASN A 198 -6.05 -11.16 -9.46
CA ASN A 198 -4.99 -10.14 -9.48
C ASN A 198 -4.96 -9.24 -8.22
N MET A 199 -6.01 -9.23 -7.39
CA MET A 199 -6.07 -8.39 -6.19
C MET A 199 -5.39 -9.04 -4.98
N HIS A 200 -5.69 -10.32 -4.72
CA HIS A 200 -4.92 -11.16 -3.77
C HIS A 200 -3.43 -11.11 -4.10
N LYS A 201 -3.12 -11.11 -5.41
CA LYS A 201 -1.76 -10.95 -5.91
C LYS A 201 -1.16 -9.60 -5.51
N TYR A 202 -1.90 -8.49 -5.54
CA TYR A 202 -1.33 -7.17 -5.21
C TYR A 202 -0.96 -7.02 -3.72
N ALA A 203 -1.85 -7.44 -2.82
CA ALA A 203 -1.57 -7.45 -1.38
C ALA A 203 -0.38 -8.35 -1.06
N LYS A 204 -0.38 -9.55 -1.65
CA LYS A 204 0.73 -10.49 -1.56
C LYS A 204 2.02 -9.92 -2.16
N ASP A 205 1.98 -9.28 -3.33
CA ASP A 205 3.15 -8.69 -4.00
C ASP A 205 3.80 -7.61 -3.12
N LEU A 206 3.00 -6.80 -2.40
CA LEU A 206 3.51 -5.81 -1.44
C LEU A 206 4.20 -6.46 -0.23
N ILE A 207 3.59 -7.51 0.34
CA ILE A 207 4.17 -8.29 1.43
C ILE A 207 5.47 -8.97 0.96
N ASP A 208 5.44 -9.59 -0.21
CA ASP A 208 6.58 -10.26 -0.84
C ASP A 208 7.70 -9.29 -1.14
N GLN A 209 7.39 -8.06 -1.58
CA GLN A 209 8.38 -7.01 -1.79
C GLN A 209 9.09 -6.68 -0.47
N LYS A 210 8.37 -6.51 0.64
CA LYS A 210 8.97 -6.27 1.96
C LYS A 210 9.79 -7.46 2.44
N LEU A 211 9.25 -8.67 2.34
CA LEU A 211 9.96 -9.90 2.71
C LEU A 211 11.24 -10.11 1.90
N SER A 212 11.25 -9.74 0.61
CA SER A 212 12.43 -9.86 -0.24
C SER A 212 13.62 -8.98 0.20
N LEU A 213 13.36 -7.94 1.00
CA LEU A 213 14.41 -7.10 1.59
C LEU A 213 15.03 -7.74 2.83
N LEU A 214 14.31 -8.66 3.47
CA LEU A 214 14.69 -9.32 4.74
C LEU A 214 15.19 -10.75 4.53
N ILE A 215 14.75 -11.40 3.45
CA ILE A 215 15.00 -12.82 3.17
C ILE A 215 15.97 -12.95 2.00
N PRO A 216 17.07 -13.72 2.15
CA PRO A 216 18.00 -13.96 1.05
C PRO A 216 17.41 -14.90 -0.01
N GLY A 217 17.60 -14.55 -1.28
CA GLY A 217 17.25 -15.39 -2.43
C GLY A 217 15.76 -15.35 -2.82
N GLY A 218 15.40 -16.15 -3.81
CA GLY A 218 14.00 -16.30 -4.22
C GLY A 218 13.21 -17.12 -3.20
N PHE A 219 11.93 -16.78 -3.04
CA PHE A 219 10.98 -17.56 -2.25
C PHE A 219 9.60 -17.55 -2.92
N LEU A 220 8.74 -18.47 -2.49
CA LEU A 220 7.29 -18.42 -2.74
C LEU A 220 6.59 -18.21 -1.41
N SER A 221 5.44 -17.53 -1.38
CA SER A 221 4.72 -17.26 -0.13
C SER A 221 3.23 -17.60 -0.22
N LYS A 222 2.66 -18.25 0.78
CA LYS A 222 1.23 -18.50 0.88
C LYS A 222 0.72 -17.84 2.15
N ILE A 223 -0.16 -16.86 2.00
CA ILE A 223 -0.87 -16.27 3.14
C ILE A 223 -1.80 -17.36 3.67
N GLN A 224 -1.57 -17.80 4.92
CA GLN A 224 -2.39 -18.81 5.58
C GLN A 224 -3.49 -18.15 6.42
N SER A 225 -3.17 -17.00 7.02
CA SER A 225 -4.07 -16.17 7.80
C SER A 225 -3.48 -14.76 7.96
N ASP A 226 -4.20 -13.90 8.64
CA ASP A 226 -3.81 -12.51 8.96
C ASP A 226 -2.52 -12.38 9.76
N GLU A 227 -2.22 -13.41 10.55
CA GLU A 227 -1.08 -13.46 11.46
C GLU A 227 -0.05 -14.48 11.00
N ARG A 228 -0.27 -15.14 9.85
CA ARG A 228 0.63 -16.19 9.39
C ARG A 228 0.77 -16.22 7.87
N ILE A 229 2.02 -16.13 7.42
CA ILE A 229 2.42 -16.45 6.07
C ILE A 229 3.37 -17.65 6.08
N ASP A 230 3.18 -18.59 5.17
CA ASP A 230 4.16 -19.64 4.93
C ASP A 230 5.04 -19.24 3.75
N ILE A 231 6.36 -19.29 3.94
CA ILE A 231 7.34 -19.10 2.89
C ILE A 231 7.98 -20.44 2.51
N PHE A 232 8.20 -20.64 1.22
CA PHE A 232 8.89 -21.77 0.65
C PHE A 232 10.19 -21.29 0.02
N ILE A 233 11.30 -21.75 0.57
CA ILE A 233 12.65 -21.25 0.27
C ILE A 233 13.58 -22.40 -0.15
N PRO A 234 14.67 -22.12 -0.87
CA PRO A 234 15.70 -23.12 -1.12
C PRO A 234 16.26 -23.66 0.19
N LYS A 235 16.46 -24.99 0.28
CA LYS A 235 16.94 -25.67 1.49
C LYS A 235 18.19 -25.05 2.10
N LYS A 236 19.11 -24.55 1.27
CA LYS A 236 20.35 -23.87 1.70
C LYS A 236 20.11 -22.56 2.48
N ASN A 237 18.98 -21.88 2.27
CA ASN A 237 18.66 -20.60 2.92
C ASN A 237 17.91 -20.80 4.24
N LYS A 238 17.38 -22.00 4.52
CA LYS A 238 16.55 -22.25 5.71
C LYS A 238 17.27 -21.96 7.02
N ALA A 239 18.52 -22.38 7.15
CA ALA A 239 19.30 -22.16 8.36
C ALA A 239 19.61 -20.67 8.63
N SER A 240 19.89 -19.87 7.58
CA SER A 240 20.17 -18.44 7.74
C SER A 240 18.92 -17.64 8.08
N ILE A 241 17.77 -17.99 7.49
CA ILE A 241 16.49 -17.34 7.74
C ILE A 241 15.99 -17.61 9.15
N ILE A 242 16.06 -18.86 9.62
CA ILE A 242 15.71 -19.20 11.01
C ILE A 242 16.72 -18.56 11.98
N GLY A 243 18.01 -18.67 11.67
CA GLY A 243 19.09 -18.18 12.52
C GLY A 243 19.31 -19.05 13.77
N ARG A 244 20.30 -18.68 14.59
CA ARG A 244 20.62 -19.41 15.83
C ARG A 244 19.44 -19.33 16.80
N ALA A 245 18.95 -20.49 17.23
CA ALA A 245 17.79 -20.60 18.13
C ALA A 245 16.54 -19.84 17.65
N GLY A 246 16.37 -19.64 16.34
CA GLY A 246 15.21 -18.91 15.79
C GLY A 246 15.30 -17.39 15.87
N LYS A 247 16.41 -16.82 16.34
CA LYS A 247 16.51 -15.37 16.57
C LYS A 247 16.24 -14.54 15.31
N ASN A 248 16.76 -14.97 14.16
CA ASN A 248 16.61 -14.19 12.93
C ASN A 248 15.17 -14.20 12.41
N ILE A 249 14.48 -15.34 12.49
CA ILE A 249 13.07 -15.39 12.08
C ILE A 249 12.20 -14.58 13.02
N MET A 250 12.46 -14.61 14.34
CA MET A 250 11.75 -13.78 15.32
C MET A 250 11.94 -12.28 15.06
N ASP A 251 13.14 -11.85 14.66
CA ASP A 251 13.41 -10.45 14.32
C ASP A 251 12.63 -10.03 13.07
N ILE A 252 12.56 -10.91 12.05
CA ILE A 252 11.75 -10.67 10.83
C ILE A 252 10.26 -10.65 11.16
N GLU A 253 9.76 -11.63 11.92
CA GLU A 253 8.36 -11.72 12.36
C GLU A 253 7.96 -10.48 13.15
N LYS A 254 8.83 -10.00 14.04
CA LYS A 254 8.61 -8.76 14.80
C LYS A 254 8.54 -7.54 13.88
N GLN A 255 9.39 -7.45 12.86
CA GLN A 255 9.38 -6.33 11.93
C GLN A 255 8.14 -6.34 11.02
N MET A 256 7.66 -7.53 10.66
CA MET A 256 6.49 -7.71 9.79
C MET A 256 5.17 -7.68 10.58
N GLY A 257 5.21 -8.08 11.86
CA GLY A 257 4.05 -8.22 12.75
C GLY A 257 3.19 -9.45 12.48
N PHE A 258 3.75 -10.48 11.85
CA PHE A 258 3.08 -11.76 11.61
C PHE A 258 4.07 -12.92 11.74
N GLN A 259 3.56 -14.10 12.05
CA GLN A 259 4.32 -15.35 12.08
C GLN A 259 4.67 -15.82 10.67
N ILE A 260 5.86 -16.42 10.54
CA ILE A 260 6.39 -16.89 9.27
C ILE A 260 6.68 -18.40 9.38
N GLY A 261 5.86 -19.21 8.71
CA GLY A 261 6.14 -20.62 8.53
C GLY A 261 7.25 -20.83 7.52
N VAL A 262 8.38 -21.42 7.92
CA VAL A 262 9.54 -21.62 7.04
C VAL A 262 9.60 -23.05 6.50
N HIS A 263 9.22 -23.20 5.24
CA HIS A 263 9.18 -24.47 4.49
C HIS A 263 10.24 -24.49 3.39
N THR A 264 10.55 -25.69 2.89
CA THR A 264 11.47 -25.84 1.76
C THR A 264 10.70 -25.98 0.45
N LEU A 265 11.27 -25.52 -0.65
CA LEU A 265 10.64 -25.66 -1.98
C LEU A 265 10.40 -27.13 -2.35
N GLU A 266 11.24 -28.03 -1.83
CA GLU A 266 11.10 -29.48 -1.98
C GLU A 266 9.87 -30.06 -1.28
N ASP A 267 9.24 -29.31 -0.35
CA ASP A 267 7.99 -29.71 0.32
C ASP A 267 6.75 -29.43 -0.54
N LEU A 268 6.89 -28.67 -1.64
CA LEU A 268 5.78 -28.35 -2.54
C LEU A 268 5.48 -29.51 -3.49
N PRO A 269 4.19 -29.74 -3.82
CA PRO A 269 3.82 -30.77 -4.77
C PRO A 269 4.44 -30.46 -6.14
N LEU A 270 4.83 -31.52 -6.85
CA LEU A 270 5.37 -31.41 -8.20
C LEU A 270 4.23 -31.41 -9.20
N LEU A 271 4.36 -30.55 -10.21
CA LEU A 271 3.43 -30.55 -11.34
C LEU A 271 3.88 -31.63 -12.34
N ASP A 272 3.16 -32.75 -12.37
CA ASP A 272 3.45 -33.87 -13.28
C ASP A 272 2.91 -33.61 -14.69
N VAL A 273 3.67 -32.83 -15.46
CA VAL A 273 3.34 -32.48 -16.84
C VAL A 273 4.51 -32.81 -17.75
N LYS A 274 4.25 -33.57 -18.82
CA LYS A 274 5.25 -33.87 -19.85
C LYS A 274 5.63 -32.62 -20.61
N THR A 275 6.92 -32.29 -20.59
CA THR A 275 7.48 -31.10 -21.25
C THR A 275 8.62 -31.46 -22.18
N ASN A 276 8.86 -30.60 -23.17
CA ASN A 276 10.00 -30.69 -24.07
C ASN A 276 10.83 -29.39 -24.02
N LEU A 277 12.15 -29.52 -24.11
CA LEU A 277 13.06 -28.37 -24.16
C LEU A 277 13.50 -28.08 -25.60
N LYS A 278 13.47 -26.79 -25.98
CA LYS A 278 14.10 -26.28 -27.20
C LYS A 278 14.99 -25.09 -26.89
N LYS A 279 16.22 -25.13 -27.38
CA LYS A 279 17.16 -24.00 -27.32
C LYS A 279 17.26 -23.32 -28.68
N ARG A 280 17.13 -21.99 -28.71
CA ARG A 280 17.37 -21.18 -29.91
C ARG A 280 17.91 -19.81 -29.53
N ASN A 281 18.95 -19.34 -30.22
CA ASN A 281 19.52 -17.98 -30.09
C ASN A 281 19.67 -17.52 -28.62
N ASN A 282 20.29 -18.37 -27.79
CA ASN A 282 20.60 -18.07 -26.39
C ASN A 282 19.37 -17.88 -25.48
N GLN A 283 18.24 -18.45 -25.87
CA GLN A 283 17.00 -18.56 -25.09
C GLN A 283 16.63 -20.05 -24.96
N MET A 284 16.00 -20.41 -23.84
CA MET A 284 15.46 -21.74 -23.59
C MET A 284 13.94 -21.66 -23.64
N THR A 285 13.29 -22.56 -24.37
CA THR A 285 11.83 -22.66 -24.46
C THR A 285 11.40 -24.00 -23.89
N ILE A 286 10.55 -23.97 -22.88
CA ILE A 286 9.88 -25.14 -22.33
C ILE A 286 8.51 -25.25 -23.02
N LEU A 287 8.29 -26.35 -23.71
CA LEU A 287 7.05 -26.68 -24.40
C LEU A 287 6.18 -27.53 -23.48
N PHE A 288 4.96 -27.09 -23.24
CA PHE A 288 3.94 -27.78 -22.47
C PHE A 288 2.86 -28.37 -23.39
N PRO A 289 2.03 -29.30 -22.88
CA PRO A 289 0.87 -29.79 -23.62
C PRO A 289 -0.16 -28.67 -23.89
N LYS A 290 -0.97 -28.82 -24.94
CA LYS A 290 -1.95 -27.80 -25.35
C LYS A 290 -2.96 -27.42 -24.27
N HIS A 291 -3.31 -28.32 -23.35
CA HIS A 291 -4.23 -27.99 -22.27
C HIS A 291 -3.64 -26.97 -21.28
N MET A 292 -2.31 -26.81 -21.26
CA MET A 292 -1.62 -25.84 -20.42
C MET A 292 -1.55 -24.44 -21.02
N ILE A 293 -2.15 -24.16 -22.19
CA ILE A 293 -2.15 -22.80 -22.77
C ILE A 293 -2.66 -21.78 -21.75
N GLU A 294 -1.97 -20.64 -21.65
CA GLU A 294 -2.30 -19.57 -20.69
C GLU A 294 -2.41 -20.03 -19.21
N HIS A 295 -1.75 -21.14 -18.82
CA HIS A 295 -1.67 -21.55 -17.42
C HIS A 295 -0.48 -20.89 -16.72
N PRO A 296 -0.63 -20.49 -15.43
CA PRO A 296 0.50 -20.08 -14.62
C PRO A 296 1.42 -21.28 -14.38
N ILE A 297 2.72 -21.04 -14.49
CA ILE A 297 3.73 -22.07 -14.28
C ILE A 297 4.75 -21.51 -13.29
N THR A 298 5.08 -22.33 -12.28
CA THR A 298 6.19 -22.10 -11.38
C THR A 298 7.26 -23.14 -11.67
N ILE A 299 8.47 -22.68 -12.00
CA ILE A 299 9.62 -23.56 -12.22
C ILE A 299 10.73 -23.25 -11.22
N MET A 300 11.37 -24.29 -10.71
CA MET A 300 12.57 -24.22 -9.89
C MET A 300 13.78 -24.63 -10.73
N ILE A 301 14.81 -23.79 -10.73
CA ILE A 301 16.05 -23.97 -11.50
C ILE A 301 17.22 -23.87 -10.52
N GLY A 302 17.69 -25.00 -10.02
CA GLY A 302 18.63 -25.00 -8.90
C GLY A 302 17.99 -24.33 -7.68
N ASP A 303 18.51 -23.18 -7.25
CA ASP A 303 17.98 -22.41 -6.13
C ASP A 303 17.15 -21.18 -6.57
N ASP A 304 17.05 -20.94 -7.88
CA ASP A 304 16.24 -19.86 -8.44
C ASP A 304 14.81 -20.34 -8.69
N ILE A 305 13.86 -19.42 -8.50
CA ILE A 305 12.45 -19.64 -8.83
C ILE A 305 12.09 -18.70 -9.98
N LEU A 306 11.39 -19.23 -10.97
CA LEU A 306 10.79 -18.44 -12.03
C LEU A 306 9.29 -18.72 -12.08
N GLN A 307 8.50 -17.68 -11.89
CA GLN A 307 7.06 -17.71 -12.12
C GLN A 307 6.77 -17.04 -13.46
N GLY A 308 5.91 -17.68 -14.25
CA GLY A 308 5.51 -17.18 -15.55
C GLY A 308 4.18 -17.76 -15.97
N LYS A 309 3.83 -17.52 -17.23
CA LYS A 309 2.62 -18.05 -17.85
C LYS A 309 3.00 -18.58 -19.22
N THR A 310 2.48 -19.73 -19.59
CA THR A 310 2.65 -20.23 -20.96
C THR A 310 1.88 -19.34 -21.94
N ASN A 311 2.42 -19.11 -23.12
CA ASN A 311 1.74 -18.37 -24.19
C ASN A 311 0.63 -19.19 -24.87
N ASP A 312 0.07 -18.61 -25.94
CA ASP A 312 -0.90 -19.20 -26.87
C ASP A 312 -0.45 -20.50 -27.54
N ARG A 313 0.85 -20.82 -27.49
CA ARG A 313 1.46 -22.05 -28.03
C ARG A 313 1.83 -23.05 -26.94
N ALA A 314 1.42 -22.83 -25.69
CA ALA A 314 1.82 -23.61 -24.53
C ALA A 314 3.35 -23.57 -24.28
N GLU A 315 4.00 -22.44 -24.57
CA GLU A 315 5.44 -22.27 -24.41
C GLU A 315 5.77 -21.31 -23.27
N LEU A 316 6.79 -21.64 -22.47
CA LEU A 316 7.43 -20.73 -21.53
C LEU A 316 8.84 -20.38 -22.04
N ILE A 317 9.08 -19.10 -22.34
CA ILE A 317 10.34 -18.61 -22.93
C ILE A 317 11.22 -17.97 -21.87
N ILE A 318 12.44 -18.49 -21.71
CA ILE A 318 13.43 -18.05 -20.73
C ILE A 318 14.61 -17.41 -21.46
N LYS A 319 14.80 -16.10 -21.23
CA LYS A 319 15.83 -15.29 -21.89
C LYS A 319 17.02 -14.94 -21.01
N LYS A 320 16.89 -15.06 -19.68
CA LYS A 320 17.94 -14.70 -18.72
C LYS A 320 19.10 -15.68 -18.85
N LYS A 321 20.26 -15.20 -19.31
CA LYS A 321 21.44 -16.05 -19.62
C LYS A 321 21.87 -16.95 -18.45
N ALA A 322 21.80 -16.44 -17.23
CA ALA A 322 22.14 -17.20 -16.03
C ALA A 322 21.21 -18.41 -15.86
N LEU A 323 19.89 -18.20 -15.92
CA LEU A 323 18.89 -19.27 -15.82
C LEU A 323 19.02 -20.29 -16.95
N VAL A 324 19.26 -19.82 -18.19
CA VAL A 324 19.47 -20.72 -19.33
C VAL A 324 20.64 -21.67 -19.08
N ARG A 325 21.79 -21.14 -18.61
CA ARG A 325 22.96 -21.96 -18.27
C ARG A 325 22.69 -22.93 -17.12
N GLU A 326 21.88 -22.52 -16.14
CA GLU A 326 21.59 -23.35 -14.98
C GLU A 326 20.63 -24.50 -15.32
N ILE A 327 19.64 -24.25 -16.18
CA ILE A 327 18.77 -25.30 -16.75
C ILE A 327 19.62 -26.34 -17.50
N GLU A 328 20.60 -25.92 -18.28
CA GLU A 328 21.49 -26.85 -19.00
C GLU A 328 22.33 -27.71 -18.05
N LYS A 329 22.68 -27.17 -16.88
CA LYS A 329 23.59 -27.82 -15.94
C LYS A 329 22.89 -28.72 -14.93
N LYS A 330 21.69 -28.33 -14.48
CA LYS A 330 20.96 -28.97 -13.38
C LYS A 330 19.54 -29.40 -13.75
N GLY A 331 19.04 -29.02 -14.93
CA GLY A 331 17.64 -29.20 -15.29
C GLY A 331 16.73 -28.18 -14.59
N TYR A 332 15.44 -28.50 -14.55
CA TYR A 332 14.41 -27.73 -13.87
C TYR A 332 13.37 -28.67 -13.29
N VAL A 333 12.64 -28.18 -12.29
CA VAL A 333 11.52 -28.89 -11.66
C VAL A 333 10.27 -28.03 -11.78
N LEU A 334 9.15 -28.65 -12.16
CA LEU A 334 7.85 -27.99 -12.20
C LEU A 334 7.18 -28.12 -10.84
N ILE A 335 6.75 -27.00 -10.27
CA ILE A 335 6.09 -26.95 -8.96
C ILE A 335 4.60 -26.69 -9.19
N ASP A 336 3.75 -27.53 -8.59
CA ASP A 336 2.32 -27.30 -8.52
C ASP A 336 2.00 -26.31 -7.39
N TYR A 337 2.33 -25.05 -7.65
CA TYR A 337 2.17 -24.02 -6.64
C TYR A 337 0.71 -23.53 -6.50
N ASP A 338 0.01 -23.48 -7.63
CA ASP A 338 -1.35 -22.94 -7.77
C ASP A 338 -2.46 -24.02 -7.68
N GLY A 339 -2.11 -25.31 -7.56
CA GLY A 339 -3.06 -26.43 -7.46
C GLY A 339 -3.73 -26.75 -8.80
N ILE A 340 -2.91 -27.06 -9.82
CA ILE A 340 -3.31 -27.28 -11.22
C ILE A 340 -3.58 -28.75 -11.51
#